data_AF-G5SIF6-F1
#
_entry.id   AF-G5SIF6-F1
#
_cell.length_a   1.000
_cell.length_b   1.000
_cell.length_c   1.000
_cell.angle_alpha   90.00
_cell.angle_beta   90.00
_cell.angle_gamma   90.00
#
_symmetry.space_group_name_H-M   'P 1'
#
loop_
_entity.id
_entity.type
_entity.pdbx_description
1 polymer ?
#
loop_
_entity_poly.entity_id
_entity_poly.type
_entity_poly.pdbx_seq_one_letter_code
_entity_poly.pdbx_strand_id
1 'polypeptide(L)'
;MVELKAPLTTLWRGKDAFEEVKTLQGEVFRELETRRTLRFELDGKSYFLKWHKGTSLKEIVKNLISLRMPVLGADREWHAIVLGADREWHMARHSSST
;
A
#
# COMPACT_ATOMS: atom_id res chain seq x y z
N MET A 1 10.46 -3.89 -0.75
CA MET A 1 10.08 -4.89 0.26
C MET A 1 8.57 -5.08 0.14
N VAL A 2 8.09 -6.32 0.09
CA VAL A 2 6.64 -6.65 0.02
C VAL A 2 6.26 -7.25 1.36
N GLU A 3 5.30 -6.65 2.05
CA GLU A 3 4.71 -7.23 3.26
C GLU A 3 3.29 -7.74 2.96
N LEU A 4 3.05 -9.01 3.24
CA LEU A 4 1.74 -9.64 3.10
C LEU A 4 1.28 -10.14 4.47
N LYS A 5 0.03 -9.83 4.83
CA LYS A 5 -0.63 -10.35 6.03
C LYS A 5 -1.72 -11.34 5.64
N ALA A 6 -2.05 -12.24 6.55
CA ALA A 6 -3.20 -13.13 6.38
C ALA A 6 -4.48 -12.29 6.17
N PRO A 7 -5.39 -12.71 5.27
CA PRO A 7 -5.42 -13.99 4.55
C PRO A 7 -4.59 -14.03 3.25
N LEU A 8 -4.07 -12.89 2.78
CA LEU A 8 -3.37 -12.77 1.48
C LEU A 8 -2.09 -13.61 1.44
N THR A 9 -1.34 -13.69 2.55
CA THR A 9 -0.12 -14.52 2.63
C THR A 9 -0.39 -16.00 2.32
N THR A 10 -1.55 -16.51 2.71
CA THR A 10 -1.94 -17.90 2.46
C THR A 10 -2.42 -18.07 1.02
N LEU A 11 -3.25 -17.14 0.54
CA LEU A 11 -3.86 -17.20 -0.79
C LEU A 11 -2.86 -17.01 -1.93
N TRP A 12 -1.84 -16.18 -1.71
CA TRP A 12 -0.80 -15.87 -2.69
C TRP A 12 0.51 -16.59 -2.39
N ARG A 13 0.46 -17.67 -1.61
CA ARG A 13 1.64 -18.47 -1.31
C ARG A 13 2.23 -19.04 -2.60
N GLY A 14 3.49 -18.69 -2.88
CA GLY A 14 4.18 -19.12 -4.09
C GLY A 14 3.79 -18.36 -5.36
N LYS A 15 3.00 -17.29 -5.24
CA LYS A 15 2.62 -16.40 -6.36
C LYS A 15 3.30 -15.04 -6.23
N ASP A 16 3.44 -14.35 -7.35
CA ASP A 16 3.85 -12.95 -7.34
C ASP A 16 2.67 -12.06 -6.95
N ALA A 17 2.80 -11.37 -5.81
CA ALA A 17 1.74 -10.52 -5.30
C ALA A 17 1.43 -9.32 -6.22
N PHE A 18 2.40 -8.81 -6.98
CA PHE A 18 2.18 -7.70 -7.90
C PHE A 18 1.40 -8.11 -9.14
N GLU A 19 1.56 -9.35 -9.61
CA GLU A 19 0.72 -9.91 -10.67
C GLU A 19 -0.69 -10.22 -10.16
N GLU A 20 -0.81 -10.85 -8.99
CA GLU A 20 -2.13 -11.18 -8.43
C GLU A 20 -2.99 -9.93 -8.17
N VAL A 21 -2.42 -8.83 -7.65
CA VAL A 21 -3.18 -7.58 -7.44
C VAL A 21 -3.72 -6.98 -8.74
N LYS A 22 -3.08 -7.24 -9.90
CA LYS A 22 -3.59 -6.78 -11.21
C LYS A 22 -4.82 -7.56 -11.64
N THR A 23 -4.94 -8.83 -11.21
CA THR A 23 -6.09 -9.69 -11.51
C THR A 23 -7.30 -9.43 -10.61
N LEU A 24 -7.11 -8.70 -9.50
CA LEU A 24 -8.21 -8.37 -8.58
C LEU A 24 -9.28 -7.55 -9.29
N GLN A 25 -10.52 -8.00 -9.13
CA GLN A 25 -11.72 -7.31 -9.60
C GLN A 25 -12.55 -6.86 -8.40
N GLY A 26 -13.29 -5.78 -8.59
CA GLY A 26 -14.05 -5.14 -7.53
C GLY A 26 -14.49 -3.74 -7.92
N GLU A 27 -15.07 -3.03 -6.97
CA GLU A 27 -15.58 -1.69 -7.19
C GLU A 27 -14.43 -0.68 -7.28
N VAL A 28 -14.34 0.01 -8.41
CA VAL A 28 -13.31 1.03 -8.64
C VAL A 28 -13.83 2.37 -8.12
N PHE A 29 -13.23 2.85 -7.03
CA PHE A 29 -13.58 4.14 -6.43
C PHE A 29 -12.92 5.31 -7.15
N ARG A 30 -11.69 5.10 -7.65
CA ARG A 30 -10.91 6.13 -8.35
C ARG A 30 -9.90 5.49 -9.28
N GLU A 31 -9.88 5.96 -10.52
CA GLU A 31 -8.89 5.55 -11.53
C GLU A 31 -8.37 6.79 -12.24
N LEU A 32 -7.06 7.02 -12.10
CA LEU A 32 -6.27 8.01 -12.80
C LEU A 32 -5.08 7.28 -13.44
N GLU A 33 -4.40 7.90 -14.41
CA GLU A 33 -3.27 7.28 -15.12
C GLU A 33 -2.19 6.69 -14.19
N THR A 34 -1.96 7.31 -13.03
CA THR A 34 -0.92 6.91 -12.07
C THR A 34 -1.47 6.34 -10.76
N ARG A 35 -2.80 6.34 -10.54
CA ARG A 35 -3.39 5.90 -9.27
C ARG A 35 -4.71 5.17 -9.47
N ARG A 36 -4.82 3.99 -8.88
CA ARG A 36 -6.04 3.19 -8.88
C ARG A 36 -6.41 2.81 -7.44
N THR A 37 -7.66 3.05 -7.05
CA THR A 37 -8.21 2.62 -5.77
C THR A 37 -9.40 1.70 -6.04
N LEU A 38 -9.28 0.45 -5.62
CA LEU A 38 -10.26 -0.61 -5.84
C LEU A 38 -10.62 -1.24 -4.51
N ARG A 39 -11.91 -1.45 -4.27
CA ARG A 39 -12.42 -2.24 -3.17
C ARG A 39 -12.73 -3.64 -3.67
N PHE A 40 -12.19 -4.65 -3.01
CA PHE A 40 -12.48 -6.05 -3.29
C PHE A 40 -12.89 -6.77 -2.02
N GLU A 41 -13.62 -7.86 -2.18
CA GLU A 41 -14.00 -8.74 -1.08
C GLU A 41 -13.21 -10.04 -1.13
N LEU A 42 -12.86 -10.52 0.06
CA LEU A 42 -12.12 -11.74 0.25
C LEU A 42 -12.50 -12.35 1.60
N ASP A 43 -12.98 -13.60 1.57
CA ASP A 43 -13.42 -14.32 2.78
C ASP A 43 -14.45 -13.52 3.62
N GLY A 44 -15.42 -12.88 2.94
CA GLY A 44 -16.45 -12.05 3.57
C GLY A 44 -15.95 -10.75 4.20
N LYS A 45 -14.68 -10.38 3.98
CA LYS A 45 -14.09 -9.12 4.43
C LYS A 45 -13.79 -8.22 3.24
N SER A 46 -14.09 -6.93 3.40
CA SER A 46 -13.76 -5.91 2.41
C SER A 46 -12.35 -5.35 2.61
N TYR A 47 -11.59 -5.26 1.53
CA TYR A 47 -10.24 -4.70 1.48
C TYR A 47 -10.16 -3.59 0.45
N PHE A 48 -9.30 -2.59 0.71
CA PHE A 48 -8.99 -1.54 -0.26
C PHE A 48 -7.58 -1.75 -0.82
N LEU A 49 -7.50 -1.92 -2.13
CA LEU A 49 -6.27 -1.84 -2.89
C LEU A 49 -6.03 -0.38 -3.28
N LYS A 50 -4.90 0.18 -2.84
CA LYS A 50 -4.37 1.45 -3.34
C LYS A 50 -3.12 1.16 -4.16
N TRP A 51 -3.24 1.29 -5.47
CA TRP A 51 -2.15 1.08 -6.41
C TRP A 51 -1.69 2.40 -7.00
N HIS A 52 -0.37 2.60 -7.04
CA HIS A 52 0.26 3.73 -7.70
C HIS A 52 1.17 3.20 -8.81
N LYS A 53 0.88 3.58 -10.06
CA LYS A 53 1.79 3.36 -11.19
C LYS A 53 2.95 4.34 -11.02
N GLY A 54 4.18 3.82 -11.01
CA GLY A 54 5.37 4.60 -10.71
C GLY A 54 5.56 5.83 -11.59
N THR A 55 6.35 6.77 -11.09
CA THR A 55 6.69 8.00 -11.78
C THR A 55 7.53 7.72 -13.03
N SER A 56 7.25 8.43 -14.13
CA SER A 56 8.00 8.31 -15.38
C SER A 56 9.48 8.69 -15.22
N LEU A 57 10.38 8.06 -15.98
CA LEU A 57 11.82 8.37 -15.97
C LEU A 57 12.11 9.88 -16.13
N LYS A 58 11.32 10.56 -16.96
CA LYS A 58 11.38 12.03 -17.16
C LYS A 58 11.18 12.82 -15.86
N GLU A 59 10.26 12.40 -15.02
CA GLU A 59 9.98 13.05 -13.74
C GLU A 59 11.03 12.70 -12.67
N ILE A 60 11.62 11.50 -12.72
CA ILE A 60 12.76 11.14 -11.87
C ILE A 60 13.93 12.06 -12.19
N VAL A 61 14.30 12.17 -13.47
CA VAL A 61 15.39 13.05 -13.93
C VAL A 61 15.12 14.51 -13.58
N LYS A 62 13.89 15.00 -13.80
CA LYS A 62 13.48 16.37 -13.43
C LYS A 62 13.67 16.66 -11.94
N ASN A 63 13.23 15.75 -11.07
CA ASN A 63 13.35 15.92 -9.63
C ASN A 63 14.82 15.93 -9.19
N LEU A 64 15.65 15.04 -9.74
CA LEU A 64 17.08 14.99 -9.46
C LEU A 64 17.80 16.28 -9.90
N ILE A 65 17.53 16.78 -11.12
CA ILE A 65 18.08 18.06 -11.61
C ILE A 65 17.61 19.23 -10.73
N SER A 66 16.40 19.15 -10.18
CA SER A 66 15.84 20.16 -9.26
C SER A 66 16.26 19.95 -7.79
N LEU A 67 17.25 19.08 -7.52
CA LEU A 67 17.72 18.72 -6.17
C LEU A 67 16.61 18.21 -5.22
N ARG A 68 15.54 17.61 -5.76
CA ARG A 68 14.46 16.99 -5.00
C ARG A 68 14.57 15.47 -5.08
N MET A 69 14.38 14.79 -3.95
CA MET A 69 14.30 13.33 -3.95
C MET A 69 13.02 12.87 -4.68
N PRO A 70 13.13 11.99 -5.70
CA PRO A 70 11.96 11.43 -6.36
C PRO A 70 11.18 10.52 -5.39
N VAL A 71 9.86 10.51 -5.53
CA VAL A 71 9.01 9.53 -4.86
C VAL A 71 8.97 8.29 -5.74
N LEU A 72 9.50 7.17 -5.25
CA LEU A 72 9.69 5.96 -6.03
C LEU A 72 8.69 4.85 -5.70
N GLY A 73 7.88 5.02 -4.65
CA GLY A 73 6.90 4.03 -4.23
C GLY A 73 5.98 4.51 -3.11
N ALA A 74 5.32 3.55 -2.47
CA ALA A 74 4.39 3.77 -1.36
C ALA A 74 5.09 3.72 0.01
N ASP A 75 6.42 3.83 0.07
CA ASP A 75 7.22 3.72 1.29
C ASP A 75 6.82 4.78 2.34
N ARG A 76 6.46 5.99 1.91
CA ARG A 76 6.00 7.06 2.81
C ARG A 76 4.65 6.73 3.43
N GLU A 77 3.72 6.22 2.64
CA GLU A 77 2.39 5.79 3.13
C GLU A 77 2.53 4.59 4.06
N TRP A 78 3.37 3.63 3.70
CA TRP A 78 3.68 2.47 4.53
C TRP A 78 4.26 2.88 5.88
N HIS A 79 5.31 3.72 5.89
CA HIS A 79 5.90 4.20 7.12
C HIS A 79 4.88 4.94 7.98
N ALA A 80 4.02 5.78 7.40
CA ALA A 80 2.99 6.49 8.15
C ALA A 80 2.01 5.52 8.82
N ILE A 81 1.60 4.44 8.13
CA ILE A 81 0.71 3.42 8.69
C ILE A 81 1.41 2.63 9.80
N VAL A 82 2.65 2.21 9.58
CA VAL A 82 3.41 1.43 10.56
C VAL A 82 3.73 2.27 11.82
N LEU A 83 4.22 3.50 11.65
CA LEU A 83 4.47 4.44 12.75
C LEU A 83 3.18 4.79 13.50
N GLY A 84 2.08 5.00 12.78
CA GLY A 84 0.77 5.28 13.39
C GLY A 84 0.29 4.11 14.23
N ALA A 85 0.37 2.89 13.68
CA ALA A 85 -0.01 1.67 14.39
C ALA A 85 0.83 1.47 15.66
N ASP A 86 2.15 1.66 15.60
CA ASP A 86 3.03 1.53 16.77
C ASP A 86 2.64 2.50 17.89
N ARG A 87 2.31 3.75 17.54
CA ARG A 87 1.89 4.78 18.50
C ARG A 87 0.56 4.43 19.17
N GLU A 88 -0.43 3.91 18.43
CA GLU A 88 -1.70 3.42 19.00
C GLU A 88 -1.47 2.22 19.94
N TRP A 89 -0.62 1.27 19.55
CA TRP A 89 -0.25 0.12 20.37
C TRP A 89 0.45 0.51 21.69
N HIS A 90 1.28 1.55 21.67
CA HIS A 90 1.95 2.07 22.85
C HIS A 90 0.97 2.81 23.80
N MET A 91 -0.02 3.55 23.27
CA MET A 91 -1.05 4.18 24.10
C MET A 91 -2.00 3.16 24.74
N ALA A 92 -2.43 2.14 23.99
CA ALA A 92 -3.31 1.08 24.51
C ALA A 92 -2.68 0.30 25.68
N ARG A 93 -1.37 0.04 25.63
CA ARG A 93 -0.64 -0.62 26.73
C ARG A 93 -0.55 0.21 28.01
N HIS A 94 -0.52 1.54 27.92
CA HIS A 94 -0.48 2.41 29.10
C HIS A 94 -1.88 2.60 29.72
N SER A 95 -2.94 2.56 28.91
CA SER A 95 -4.34 2.64 29.36
C SER A 95 -4.84 1.39 30.10
N SER A 96 -4.11 0.28 30.04
CA SER A 96 -4.52 -1.01 30.63
C SER A 96 -3.99 -1.21 32.06
N SER A 97 -3.41 -0.18 32.68
CA SER A 97 -2.69 -0.26 33.97
C SER A 97 -3.40 0.47 35.11
N THR A 98 -4.71 0.70 35.01
CA THR A 98 -5.55 1.32 36.06
C THR A 98 -6.88 0.59 36.10
#